data_AF-A0A1I1UFJ8-F1
#
_entry.id   AF-A0A1I1UFJ8-F1
#
_cell.length_a   1.000
_cell.length_b   1.000
_cell.length_c   1.000
_cell.angle_alpha   90.00
_cell.angle_beta   90.00
_cell.angle_gamma   90.00
#
_symmetry.space_group_name_H-M   'P 1'
#
loop_
_entity.id
_entity.type
_entity.pdbx_description
1 polymer ?
#
loop_
_entity_poly.entity_id
_entity_poly.type
_entity_poly.pdbx_seq_one_letter_code
_entity_poly.pdbx_strand_id
1 'polypeptide(L)'
;MTLKTTEAERLLTTRFGEPVKAPTDYVVGFRTGTGKVLAMHRQASETRIWFQPPAPPSLIGVKLLAEPNNGNSNINGPLLPLTRSDTLRAEIDSVAALQRFIDWYGGGLAPETAASPTLRPFDFKAVFARFQSLVTERSGHPFETFEDGLAASWENYKPLLRDHALTLMRADTWDETSIGSGIILQHVIDAIEIQKDSRTNLTNNLLFWQNRYGHANREHRILLEALHTSRQRQEVEALLFGLYRGDADDAAIFDRLAGMGGKYTLIAYLFFLKNMDRYMPIQPTGFDRAFDMMGIEFSTLRKCSWGNYSTYLAILDSLRPLIAQEAKLASVQLVDSHSFVWILASLLKREAAGQLTVSSDKPSDGRVLGSRERSIIAMRGSVENTVKGSNGQVVERLVKNKELRMSLYELEVTIARLLDIQNNCCALTGIHFQFHGGEADQNLLPSLDRIDSNGHYEVGNLQVVCQFINFWKSDGDNEMFAQLLMLVRGQEAI
;
A
#
# COMPACT_ATOMS: atom_id res chain seq x y z
N MET A 1 0.24 -12.07 23.10
CA MET A 1 -1.01 -11.81 23.83
C MET A 1 -1.98 -12.90 23.44
N THR A 2 -2.75 -13.46 24.37
CA THR A 2 -3.70 -14.55 24.12
C THR A 2 -5.12 -14.00 24.00
N LEU A 3 -5.89 -14.52 23.04
CA LEU A 3 -7.26 -14.10 22.79
C LEU A 3 -8.14 -14.43 24.01
N LYS A 4 -8.85 -13.42 24.52
CA LYS A 4 -9.78 -13.59 25.64
C LYS A 4 -11.01 -14.39 25.20
N THR A 5 -11.46 -15.32 26.05
CA THR A 5 -12.61 -16.20 25.75
C THR A 5 -13.90 -15.42 25.49
N THR A 6 -14.12 -14.29 26.17
CA THR A 6 -15.30 -13.42 25.95
C THR A 6 -15.33 -12.79 24.56
N GLU A 7 -14.16 -12.45 24.02
CA GLU A 7 -14.02 -11.85 22.69
C GLU A 7 -14.19 -12.92 21.60
N ALA A 8 -13.62 -14.11 21.83
CA ALA A 8 -13.82 -15.27 20.98
C ALA A 8 -15.29 -15.71 20.91
N GLU A 9 -16.00 -15.75 22.04
CA GLU A 9 -17.43 -16.11 22.10
C GLU A 9 -18.29 -15.14 21.29
N ARG A 10 -18.03 -13.82 21.41
CA ARG A 10 -18.74 -12.80 20.63
C ARG A 10 -18.53 -13.04 19.14
N LEU A 11 -17.29 -13.27 18.72
CA LEU A 11 -16.95 -13.45 17.31
C LEU A 11 -17.56 -14.75 16.73
N LEU A 12 -17.54 -15.85 17.49
CA LEU A 12 -18.19 -17.10 17.10
C LEU A 12 -19.71 -16.94 16.97
N THR A 13 -20.34 -16.20 17.90
CA THR A 13 -21.78 -15.90 17.85
C THR A 13 -22.12 -15.04 16.64
N THR A 14 -21.30 -14.02 16.34
CA THR A 14 -21.46 -13.21 15.11
C THR A 14 -21.32 -14.05 13.85
N ARG A 15 -20.40 -15.02 13.81
CA ARG A 15 -20.15 -15.84 12.63
C ARG A 15 -21.19 -16.93 12.39
N PHE A 16 -21.57 -17.66 13.43
CA PHE A 16 -22.37 -18.88 13.33
C PHE A 16 -23.79 -18.75 13.88
N GLY A 17 -24.13 -17.58 14.44
CA GLY A 17 -25.42 -17.32 15.08
C GLY A 17 -25.50 -17.94 16.47
N GLU A 18 -26.71 -18.33 16.87
CA GLU A 18 -26.99 -18.86 18.19
C GLU A 18 -26.28 -20.20 18.46
N PRO A 19 -25.80 -20.42 19.71
CA PRO A 19 -25.23 -21.69 20.11
C PRO A 19 -26.16 -22.88 19.87
N VAL A 20 -25.62 -24.03 19.49
CA VAL A 20 -26.41 -25.25 19.16
C VAL A 20 -27.12 -25.86 20.37
N LYS A 21 -26.77 -25.42 21.57
CA LYS A 21 -27.45 -25.70 22.83
C LYS A 21 -27.15 -24.56 23.82
N ALA A 22 -27.93 -24.46 24.88
CA ALA A 22 -27.70 -23.49 25.95
C ALA A 22 -26.22 -23.54 26.42
N PRO A 23 -25.51 -22.40 26.40
CA PRO A 23 -24.13 -22.34 26.90
C PRO A 23 -24.07 -22.80 28.35
N THR A 24 -23.07 -23.62 28.66
CA THR A 24 -22.75 -24.01 30.04
C THR A 24 -21.64 -23.12 30.57
N ASP A 25 -21.33 -23.15 31.86
CA ASP A 25 -20.17 -22.43 32.40
C ASP A 25 -18.84 -22.88 31.77
N TYR A 26 -18.80 -24.08 31.20
CA TYR A 26 -17.60 -24.71 30.67
C TYR A 26 -17.47 -24.65 29.15
N VAL A 27 -18.57 -24.85 28.42
CA VAL A 27 -18.58 -25.03 26.97
C VAL A 27 -19.72 -24.24 26.34
N VAL A 28 -19.39 -23.55 25.24
CA VAL A 28 -20.33 -23.04 24.25
C VAL A 28 -19.98 -23.67 22.90
N GLY A 29 -20.98 -24.03 22.09
CA GLY A 29 -20.73 -24.70 20.82
C GLY A 29 -21.63 -24.22 19.70
N PHE A 30 -21.13 -24.34 18.48
CA PHE A 30 -21.69 -23.77 17.27
C PHE A 30 -21.72 -24.81 16.15
N ARG A 31 -22.65 -24.62 15.21
CA ARG A 31 -22.73 -25.41 13.98
C ARG A 31 -22.33 -24.51 12.82
N THR A 32 -21.44 -25.02 11.98
CA THR A 32 -21.02 -24.33 10.76
C THR A 32 -22.12 -24.41 9.70
N GLY A 33 -22.06 -23.55 8.67
CA GLY A 33 -22.98 -23.64 7.52
C GLY A 33 -22.87 -24.98 6.76
N THR A 34 -21.73 -25.67 6.88
CA THR A 34 -21.50 -27.02 6.35
C THR A 34 -21.97 -28.16 7.26
N GLY A 35 -22.59 -27.84 8.41
CA GLY A 35 -23.15 -28.82 9.35
C GLY A 35 -22.15 -29.39 10.36
N LYS A 36 -20.86 -29.03 10.27
CA LYS A 36 -19.82 -29.43 11.25
C LYS A 36 -20.03 -28.73 12.58
N VAL A 37 -19.49 -29.30 13.65
CA VAL A 37 -19.64 -28.77 15.01
C VAL A 37 -18.29 -28.38 15.56
N LEU A 38 -18.24 -27.22 16.24
CA LEU A 38 -17.11 -26.80 17.04
C LEU A 38 -17.58 -26.31 18.42
N ALA A 39 -16.70 -26.37 19.40
CA ALA A 39 -16.99 -25.93 20.75
C ALA A 39 -15.80 -25.16 21.33
N MET A 40 -16.07 -24.13 22.13
CA MET A 40 -15.06 -23.32 22.81
C MET A 40 -15.07 -23.59 24.32
N HIS A 41 -13.88 -23.68 24.92
CA HIS A 41 -13.73 -23.78 26.37
C HIS A 41 -13.84 -22.38 27.01
N ARG A 42 -14.84 -22.15 27.85
CA ARG A 42 -15.14 -20.82 28.41
C ARG A 42 -14.29 -20.45 29.62
N GLN A 43 -13.89 -21.43 30.44
CA GLN A 43 -13.09 -21.21 31.65
C GLN A 43 -11.57 -21.32 31.45
N ALA A 44 -11.10 -21.53 30.22
CA ALA A 44 -9.66 -21.64 29.97
C ALA A 44 -9.05 -20.24 29.97
N SER A 45 -7.83 -20.10 30.48
CA SER A 45 -7.06 -18.84 30.41
C SER A 45 -6.71 -18.44 28.97
N GLU A 46 -6.79 -19.39 28.04
CA GLU A 46 -6.45 -19.25 26.62
C GLU A 46 -7.63 -19.76 25.79
N THR A 47 -7.92 -19.12 24.67
CA THR A 47 -9.01 -19.54 23.79
C THR A 47 -8.68 -20.90 23.18
N ARG A 48 -9.43 -21.93 23.58
CA ARG A 48 -9.27 -23.31 23.09
C ARG A 48 -10.55 -23.79 22.45
N ILE A 49 -10.43 -24.34 21.25
CA ILE A 49 -11.54 -24.81 20.43
C ILE A 49 -11.40 -26.30 20.16
N TRP A 50 -12.47 -27.05 20.43
CA TRP A 50 -12.67 -28.42 19.94
C TRP A 50 -13.34 -28.39 18.58
N PHE A 51 -12.87 -29.22 17.66
CA PHE A 51 -13.41 -29.33 16.33
C PHE A 51 -13.16 -30.73 15.78
N GLN A 52 -14.06 -31.18 14.91
CA GLN A 52 -13.91 -32.45 14.21
C GLN A 52 -12.78 -32.37 13.16
N PRO A 53 -12.12 -33.47 12.76
CA PRO A 53 -11.17 -33.50 11.64
C PRO A 53 -11.68 -32.81 10.36
N PRO A 54 -10.78 -32.38 9.44
CA PRO A 54 -9.33 -32.62 9.42
C PRO A 54 -8.53 -31.68 10.33
N ALA A 55 -7.21 -31.89 10.47
CA ALA A 55 -6.33 -30.93 11.13
C ALA A 55 -6.18 -29.64 10.31
N PRO A 56 -6.08 -28.46 10.94
CA PRO A 56 -5.87 -27.21 10.23
C PRO A 56 -4.53 -27.24 9.50
N PRO A 57 -4.43 -26.57 8.33
CA PRO A 57 -3.13 -26.25 7.73
C PRO A 57 -2.32 -25.35 8.69
N SER A 58 -1.07 -25.05 8.36
CA SER A 58 -0.27 -24.10 9.16
C SER A 58 -0.93 -22.71 9.11
N LEU A 59 -1.71 -22.40 10.15
CA LEU A 59 -2.42 -21.13 10.30
C LEU A 59 -1.70 -20.30 11.36
N ILE A 60 -1.27 -19.10 10.97
CA ILE A 60 -0.59 -18.17 11.89
C ILE A 60 -1.47 -17.95 13.13
N GLY A 61 -0.91 -18.19 14.32
CA GLY A 61 -1.58 -18.01 15.60
C GLY A 61 -2.60 -19.09 15.99
N VAL A 62 -2.64 -20.21 15.26
CA VAL A 62 -3.41 -21.41 15.60
C VAL A 62 -2.45 -22.53 15.93
N LYS A 63 -2.47 -23.01 17.18
CA LYS A 63 -1.61 -24.11 17.63
C LYS A 63 -2.44 -25.35 17.91
N LEU A 64 -2.21 -26.41 17.13
CA LEU A 64 -2.83 -27.71 17.39
C LEU A 64 -2.24 -28.32 18.66
N LEU A 65 -3.11 -28.79 19.57
CA LEU A 65 -2.71 -29.44 20.80
C LEU A 65 -2.51 -30.95 20.55
N ALA A 66 -1.42 -31.50 21.09
CA ALA A 66 -0.95 -32.86 20.80
C ALA A 66 -1.89 -33.97 21.32
N GLU A 67 -2.73 -33.67 22.31
CA GLU A 67 -3.65 -34.65 22.90
C GLU A 67 -5.12 -34.24 22.73
N PRO A 68 -5.94 -35.09 22.07
CA PRO A 68 -7.40 -34.98 22.10
C PRO A 68 -7.92 -35.08 23.55
N ASN A 69 -8.25 -33.96 24.17
CA ASN A 69 -8.98 -33.98 25.45
C ASN A 69 -10.46 -33.74 25.19
N ASN A 70 -11.20 -34.81 24.88
CA ASN A 70 -12.63 -34.80 24.54
C ASN A 70 -13.53 -35.36 25.67
N GLY A 71 -12.97 -35.62 26.86
CA GLY A 71 -13.67 -36.23 28.01
C GLY A 71 -14.54 -35.27 28.84
N ASN A 72 -14.84 -34.07 28.34
CA ASN A 72 -15.66 -33.11 29.09
C ASN A 72 -17.15 -33.52 29.03
N SER A 73 -17.78 -33.73 30.18
CA SER A 73 -19.19 -34.14 30.29
C SER A 73 -20.17 -33.14 29.66
N ASN A 74 -19.76 -31.89 29.42
CA ASN A 74 -20.54 -30.86 28.73
C ASN A 74 -20.47 -30.96 27.19
N ILE A 75 -19.61 -31.81 26.62
CA ILE A 75 -19.62 -32.13 25.20
C ILE A 75 -20.66 -33.25 24.99
N ASN A 76 -21.93 -32.86 24.95
CA ASN A 76 -23.08 -33.77 24.89
C ASN A 76 -24.18 -33.22 23.98
N GLY A 77 -25.23 -34.02 23.75
CA GLY A 77 -26.35 -33.66 22.90
C GLY A 77 -25.90 -33.26 21.48
N PRO A 78 -26.23 -32.05 20.99
CA PRO A 78 -25.78 -31.58 19.67
C PRO A 78 -24.25 -31.51 19.47
N LEU A 79 -23.46 -31.57 20.55
CA LEU A 79 -21.98 -31.59 20.52
C LEU A 79 -21.38 -33.00 20.54
N LEU A 80 -22.19 -34.07 20.58
CA LEU A 80 -21.69 -35.46 20.53
C LEU A 80 -20.68 -35.76 19.41
N PRO A 81 -20.72 -35.12 18.23
CA PRO A 81 -19.68 -35.34 17.22
C PRO A 81 -18.25 -35.00 17.69
N LEU A 82 -18.09 -34.23 18.77
CA LEU A 82 -16.81 -33.86 19.38
C LEU A 82 -16.35 -34.82 20.50
N THR A 83 -17.08 -35.89 20.80
CA THR A 83 -16.64 -36.93 21.76
C THR A 83 -15.86 -38.06 21.08
N ARG A 84 -15.65 -37.96 19.76
CA ARG A 84 -14.91 -38.97 18.98
C ARG A 84 -13.42 -38.92 19.31
N SER A 85 -12.74 -40.06 19.26
CA SER A 85 -11.29 -40.17 19.54
C SER A 85 -10.41 -39.38 18.58
N ASP A 86 -10.91 -39.03 17.40
CA ASP A 86 -10.24 -38.21 16.40
C ASP A 86 -10.52 -36.69 16.54
N THR A 87 -11.25 -36.27 17.58
CA THR A 87 -11.53 -34.85 17.83
C THR A 87 -10.26 -34.08 18.09
N LEU A 88 -10.10 -32.94 17.41
CA LEU A 88 -8.92 -32.10 17.51
C LEU A 88 -9.18 -30.91 18.42
N ARG A 89 -8.10 -30.37 18.99
CA ARG A 89 -8.15 -29.19 19.84
C ARG A 89 -7.07 -28.20 19.44
N ALA A 90 -7.45 -26.95 19.23
CA ALA A 90 -6.53 -25.88 18.88
C ALA A 90 -6.59 -24.76 19.90
N GLU A 91 -5.43 -24.15 20.16
CA GLU A 91 -5.28 -22.90 20.88
C GLU A 91 -5.17 -21.74 19.89
N ILE A 92 -5.84 -20.64 20.21
CA ILE A 92 -5.96 -19.47 19.35
C ILE A 92 -5.40 -18.25 20.09
N ASP A 93 -4.38 -17.61 19.50
CA ASP A 93 -3.66 -16.52 20.16
C ASP A 93 -4.27 -15.12 19.95
N SER A 94 -5.07 -14.92 18.89
CA SER A 94 -5.53 -13.60 18.48
C SER A 94 -6.87 -13.65 17.74
N VAL A 95 -7.55 -12.50 17.64
CA VAL A 95 -8.80 -12.33 16.87
C VAL A 95 -8.59 -12.73 15.40
N ALA A 96 -7.47 -12.30 14.81
CA ALA A 96 -7.13 -12.63 13.42
C ALA A 96 -6.88 -14.13 13.22
N ALA A 97 -6.28 -14.81 14.21
CA ALA A 97 -6.11 -16.27 14.18
C ALA A 97 -7.45 -17.00 14.28
N LEU A 98 -8.37 -16.50 15.11
CA LEU A 98 -9.72 -17.05 15.21
C LEU A 98 -10.48 -16.94 13.89
N GLN A 99 -10.40 -15.78 13.22
CA GLN A 99 -11.03 -15.55 11.91
C GLN A 99 -10.49 -16.52 10.84
N ARG A 100 -9.16 -16.65 10.73
CA ARG A 100 -8.55 -17.65 9.83
C ARG A 100 -9.03 -19.07 10.12
N PHE A 101 -9.11 -19.43 11.40
CA PHE A 101 -9.55 -20.75 11.82
C PHE A 101 -11.01 -21.03 11.45
N ILE A 102 -11.93 -20.10 11.74
CA ILE A 102 -13.37 -20.28 11.46
C ILE A 102 -13.68 -20.21 9.98
N ASP A 103 -12.91 -19.47 9.18
CA ASP A 103 -13.09 -19.43 7.73
C ASP A 103 -12.70 -20.76 7.10
N TRP A 104 -11.55 -21.32 7.50
CA TRP A 104 -11.14 -22.66 7.11
C TRP A 104 -12.12 -23.75 7.60
N TYR A 105 -12.53 -23.71 8.87
CA TYR A 105 -13.35 -24.78 9.46
C TYR A 105 -14.84 -24.70 9.06
N GLY A 106 -15.36 -23.48 8.95
CA GLY A 106 -16.75 -23.15 8.68
C GLY A 106 -17.25 -23.57 7.30
N GLY A 107 -16.32 -23.82 6.38
CA GLY A 107 -16.63 -24.24 5.02
C GLY A 107 -17.04 -23.09 4.10
N GLY A 108 -16.47 -21.90 4.29
CA GLY A 108 -16.19 -21.07 3.12
C GLY A 108 -15.07 -21.79 2.39
N LEU A 109 -15.41 -22.53 1.31
CA LEU A 109 -14.49 -23.28 0.45
C LEU A 109 -13.11 -23.46 1.08
N ALA A 110 -12.94 -24.49 1.93
CA ALA A 110 -11.60 -25.00 2.15
C ALA A 110 -11.03 -25.20 0.74
N PRO A 111 -9.91 -24.56 0.38
CA PRO A 111 -9.33 -24.79 -0.94
C PRO A 111 -9.18 -26.31 -1.04
N GLU A 112 -9.89 -26.93 -1.99
CA GLU A 112 -9.50 -28.23 -2.53
C GLU A 112 -8.01 -28.16 -2.64
N THR A 113 -7.28 -28.83 -1.75
CA THR A 113 -5.82 -28.79 -1.59
C THR A 113 -5.15 -28.02 -2.73
N ALA A 114 -5.26 -26.69 -2.69
CA ALA A 114 -4.35 -25.85 -3.38
C ALA A 114 -3.21 -26.00 -2.43
N ALA A 115 -2.30 -26.92 -2.75
CA ALA A 115 -0.93 -26.74 -2.37
C ALA A 115 -0.73 -25.23 -2.40
N SER A 116 -0.48 -24.60 -1.23
CA SER A 116 0.06 -23.24 -1.20
C SER A 116 1.07 -23.25 -2.32
N PRO A 117 0.83 -22.51 -3.43
CA PRO A 117 1.38 -22.85 -4.75
C PRO A 117 2.80 -23.24 -4.48
N THR A 118 3.09 -24.54 -4.58
CA THR A 118 4.34 -25.04 -4.03
C THR A 118 5.35 -24.35 -4.88
N LEU A 119 5.91 -23.27 -4.35
CA LEU A 119 7.03 -22.60 -4.95
C LEU A 119 8.05 -23.71 -4.85
N ARG A 120 8.21 -24.44 -5.96
CA ARG A 120 9.47 -25.13 -6.18
C ARG A 120 10.51 -24.09 -5.84
N PRO A 121 11.56 -24.41 -5.07
CA PRO A 121 12.60 -23.44 -4.78
C PRO A 121 13.14 -22.96 -6.13
N PHE A 122 12.58 -21.87 -6.60
CA PHE A 122 12.97 -21.18 -7.80
C PHE A 122 13.91 -20.12 -7.27
N ASP A 123 15.04 -20.00 -7.94
CA ASP A 123 16.07 -19.07 -7.52
C ASP A 123 15.57 -17.64 -7.78
N PHE A 124 14.82 -17.09 -6.82
CA PHE A 124 14.27 -15.74 -6.93
C PHE A 124 15.39 -14.71 -7.11
N LYS A 125 16.58 -14.97 -6.53
CA LYS A 125 17.75 -14.13 -6.74
C LYS A 125 18.20 -14.15 -8.21
N ALA A 126 18.20 -15.31 -8.88
CA ALA A 126 18.44 -15.38 -10.32
C ALA A 126 17.35 -14.68 -11.13
N VAL A 127 16.07 -14.81 -10.74
CA VAL A 127 14.95 -14.08 -11.36
C VAL A 127 15.14 -12.57 -11.23
N PHE A 128 15.48 -12.09 -10.04
CA PHE A 128 15.70 -10.68 -9.76
C PHE A 128 16.92 -10.15 -10.50
N ALA A 129 18.02 -10.91 -10.59
CA ALA A 129 19.18 -10.57 -11.39
C ALA A 129 18.83 -10.45 -12.89
N ARG A 130 17.96 -11.34 -13.41
CA ARG A 130 17.45 -11.25 -14.78
C ARG A 130 16.59 -10.00 -14.98
N PHE A 131 15.68 -9.72 -14.05
CA PHE A 131 14.90 -8.48 -14.04
C PHE A 131 15.80 -7.25 -14.08
N GLN A 132 16.84 -7.21 -13.23
CA GLN A 132 17.80 -6.12 -13.16
C GLN A 132 18.54 -5.89 -14.48
N SER A 133 18.98 -6.97 -15.12
CA SER A 133 19.64 -6.91 -16.43
C SER A 133 18.71 -6.32 -17.49
N LEU A 134 17.45 -6.77 -17.54
CA LEU A 134 16.47 -6.30 -18.52
C LEU A 134 16.10 -4.83 -18.32
N VAL A 135 15.94 -4.39 -17.06
CA VAL A 135 15.66 -2.98 -16.73
C VAL A 135 16.85 -2.10 -17.13
N THR A 136 18.07 -2.54 -16.83
CA THR A 136 19.29 -1.80 -17.15
C THR A 136 19.50 -1.69 -18.66
N GLU A 137 19.31 -2.78 -19.41
CA GLU A 137 19.42 -2.76 -20.87
C GLU A 137 18.34 -1.88 -21.52
N ARG A 138 17.12 -1.88 -20.97
CA ARG A 138 16.02 -1.07 -21.48
C ARG A 138 16.20 0.42 -21.20
N SER A 139 16.56 0.77 -19.97
CA SER A 139 16.51 2.15 -19.48
C SER A 139 17.87 2.83 -19.38
N GLY A 140 18.96 2.07 -19.47
CA GLY A 140 20.31 2.53 -19.17
C GLY A 140 20.64 2.58 -17.67
N HIS A 141 19.65 2.29 -16.80
CA HIS A 141 19.80 2.41 -15.36
C HIS A 141 19.30 1.16 -14.62
N PRO A 142 19.97 0.78 -13.52
CA PRO A 142 19.45 -0.26 -12.63
C PRO A 142 18.09 0.13 -12.03
N PHE A 143 17.24 -0.85 -11.75
CA PHE A 143 16.14 -0.68 -10.83
C PHE A 143 16.69 -0.46 -9.41
N GLU A 144 16.13 0.51 -8.70
CA GLU A 144 16.44 0.84 -7.29
C GLU A 144 15.17 0.78 -6.45
N THR A 145 14.11 1.47 -6.89
CA THR A 145 12.80 1.50 -6.22
C THR A 145 11.66 1.53 -7.25
N PHE A 146 10.42 1.27 -6.81
CA PHE A 146 9.24 1.42 -7.66
C PHE A 146 8.85 2.89 -7.91
N GLU A 147 9.35 3.80 -7.08
CA GLU A 147 9.08 5.25 -7.15
C GLU A 147 10.04 6.00 -8.09
N ASP A 148 11.02 5.30 -8.66
CA ASP A 148 12.00 5.86 -9.58
C ASP A 148 12.21 5.04 -10.86
N GLY A 149 12.90 5.65 -11.83
CA GLY A 149 13.37 5.01 -13.06
C GLY A 149 12.26 4.40 -13.91
N LEU A 150 12.57 3.24 -14.51
CA LEU A 150 11.66 2.56 -15.44
C LEU A 150 10.36 2.15 -14.75
N ALA A 151 10.45 1.66 -13.52
CA ALA A 151 9.29 1.22 -12.76
C ALA A 151 8.30 2.36 -12.56
N ALA A 152 8.76 3.50 -12.04
CA ALA A 152 7.91 4.68 -11.86
C ALA A 152 7.28 5.16 -13.17
N SER A 153 8.09 5.23 -14.23
CA SER A 153 7.62 5.72 -15.52
C SER A 153 6.51 4.87 -16.13
N TRP A 154 6.51 3.56 -15.84
CA TRP A 154 5.54 2.62 -16.39
C TRP A 154 4.36 2.39 -15.46
N GLU A 155 4.54 2.50 -14.14
CA GLU A 155 3.60 1.91 -13.17
C GLU A 155 2.95 2.91 -12.22
N ASN A 156 3.56 4.09 -11.96
CA ASN A 156 3.02 5.07 -11.01
C ASN A 156 1.66 5.67 -11.42
N TYR A 157 1.22 5.45 -12.67
CA TYR A 157 -0.10 5.89 -13.10
C TYR A 157 -1.24 5.09 -12.45
N LYS A 158 -1.00 3.87 -11.94
CA LYS A 158 -2.07 2.98 -11.44
C LYS A 158 -2.82 3.55 -10.23
N PRO A 159 -2.15 4.01 -9.15
CA PRO A 159 -2.84 4.66 -8.04
C PRO A 159 -3.60 5.92 -8.47
N LEU A 160 -2.96 6.78 -9.27
CA LEU A 160 -3.58 8.02 -9.78
C LEU A 160 -4.81 7.75 -10.65
N LEU A 161 -4.73 6.73 -11.50
CA LEU A 161 -5.85 6.27 -12.33
C LEU A 161 -6.99 5.74 -11.46
N ARG A 162 -6.68 4.98 -10.41
CA ARG A 162 -7.69 4.44 -9.48
C ARG A 162 -8.40 5.56 -8.74
N ASP A 163 -7.66 6.52 -8.19
CA ASP A 163 -8.25 7.64 -7.47
C ASP A 163 -9.18 8.44 -8.37
N HIS A 164 -8.75 8.72 -9.61
CA HIS A 164 -9.61 9.36 -10.59
C HIS A 164 -10.85 8.51 -10.95
N ALA A 165 -10.69 7.22 -11.18
CA ALA A 165 -11.81 6.31 -11.45
C ALA A 165 -12.83 6.29 -10.30
N LEU A 166 -12.38 6.33 -9.05
CA LEU A 166 -13.26 6.41 -7.88
C LEU A 166 -14.03 7.75 -7.82
N THR A 167 -13.40 8.87 -8.21
CA THR A 167 -14.13 10.15 -8.31
C THR A 167 -15.25 10.13 -9.35
N LEU A 168 -15.08 9.35 -10.43
CA LEU A 168 -16.10 9.16 -11.46
C LEU A 168 -17.20 8.19 -11.01
N MET A 169 -16.83 7.12 -10.30
CA MET A 169 -17.79 6.13 -9.80
C MET A 169 -18.81 6.72 -8.83
N ARG A 170 -18.37 7.63 -7.93
CA ARG A 170 -19.24 8.27 -6.92
C ARG A 170 -20.09 7.25 -6.14
N ALA A 171 -19.49 6.11 -5.78
CA ALA A 171 -20.23 5.00 -5.20
C ALA A 171 -20.92 5.36 -3.87
N ASP A 172 -20.36 6.32 -3.13
CA ASP A 172 -20.93 6.92 -1.93
C ASP A 172 -22.33 7.51 -2.13
N THR A 173 -22.65 7.92 -3.36
CA THR A 173 -23.97 8.49 -3.72
C THR A 173 -25.03 7.45 -4.05
N TRP A 174 -24.66 6.17 -4.18
CA TRP A 174 -25.59 5.12 -4.55
C TRP A 174 -26.44 4.67 -3.36
N ASP A 175 -27.71 4.40 -3.65
CA ASP A 175 -28.70 3.80 -2.76
C ASP A 175 -29.40 2.60 -3.44
N GLU A 176 -30.27 1.91 -2.70
CA GLU A 176 -31.00 0.75 -3.25
C GLU A 176 -31.90 1.12 -4.45
N THR A 177 -32.38 2.38 -4.50
CA THR A 177 -33.23 2.85 -5.61
C THR A 177 -32.43 3.06 -6.90
N SER A 178 -31.11 3.17 -6.78
CA SER A 178 -30.19 3.24 -7.90
C SER A 178 -30.09 1.91 -8.66
N ILE A 179 -30.47 0.78 -8.05
CA ILE A 179 -30.41 -0.54 -8.69
C ILE A 179 -31.52 -0.67 -9.76
N GLY A 180 -31.11 -0.96 -10.99
CA GLY A 180 -31.99 -1.04 -12.17
C GLY A 180 -32.19 0.31 -12.88
N SER A 181 -31.71 1.41 -12.31
CA SER A 181 -31.85 2.76 -12.90
C SER A 181 -30.95 2.98 -14.11
N GLY A 182 -29.79 2.31 -14.17
CA GLY A 182 -28.72 2.55 -15.13
C GLY A 182 -27.64 3.53 -14.66
N ILE A 183 -27.85 4.22 -13.53
CA ILE A 183 -26.90 5.20 -12.99
C ILE A 183 -25.60 4.54 -12.53
N ILE A 184 -25.68 3.39 -11.86
CA ILE A 184 -24.51 2.65 -11.36
C ILE A 184 -23.68 2.18 -12.55
N LEU A 185 -24.33 1.60 -13.57
CA LEU A 185 -23.64 1.17 -14.78
C LEU A 185 -22.95 2.34 -15.49
N GLN A 186 -23.62 3.48 -15.64
CA GLN A 186 -23.05 4.64 -16.30
C GLN A 186 -21.80 5.13 -15.57
N HIS A 187 -21.85 5.30 -14.25
CA HIS A 187 -20.70 5.71 -13.45
C HIS A 187 -19.53 4.71 -13.54
N VAL A 188 -19.81 3.40 -13.55
CA VAL A 188 -18.77 2.37 -13.70
C VAL A 188 -18.16 2.40 -15.11
N ILE A 189 -18.98 2.62 -16.14
CA ILE A 189 -18.49 2.77 -17.53
C ILE A 189 -17.61 4.02 -17.64
N ASP A 190 -18.02 5.15 -17.05
CA ASP A 190 -17.23 6.38 -17.05
C ASP A 190 -15.89 6.19 -16.33
N ALA A 191 -15.87 5.44 -15.22
CA ALA A 191 -14.65 5.08 -14.51
C ALA A 191 -13.73 4.11 -15.30
N ILE A 192 -14.26 3.39 -16.29
CA ILE A 192 -13.47 2.52 -17.18
C ILE A 192 -12.95 3.32 -18.39
N GLU A 193 -13.79 4.14 -19.01
CA GLU A 193 -13.51 4.86 -20.27
C GLU A 193 -12.72 6.16 -20.07
N ILE A 194 -11.65 6.10 -19.27
CA ILE A 194 -10.77 7.25 -18.99
C ILE A 194 -9.78 7.43 -20.15
N GLN A 195 -9.88 8.56 -20.84
CA GLN A 195 -9.02 8.96 -21.95
C GLN A 195 -8.19 10.19 -21.59
N LYS A 196 -6.93 10.20 -22.01
CA LYS A 196 -6.03 11.34 -21.78
C LYS A 196 -6.63 12.63 -22.30
N ASP A 197 -6.82 13.58 -21.39
CA ASP A 197 -7.16 14.96 -21.66
C ASP A 197 -6.09 15.92 -21.11
N SER A 198 -6.25 17.22 -21.37
CA SER A 198 -5.31 18.26 -20.94
C SER A 198 -5.29 18.49 -19.43
N ARG A 199 -6.26 17.94 -18.66
CA ARG A 199 -6.42 18.19 -17.22
C ARG A 199 -5.82 17.07 -16.38
N THR A 200 -6.05 15.83 -16.76
CA THR A 200 -5.64 14.64 -16.00
C THR A 200 -4.35 14.03 -16.53
N ASN A 201 -4.09 14.13 -17.84
CA ASN A 201 -3.02 13.42 -18.54
C ASN A 201 -3.05 11.88 -18.30
N LEU A 202 -4.21 11.31 -17.93
CA LEU A 202 -4.38 9.89 -17.59
C LEU A 202 -5.15 9.14 -18.66
N THR A 203 -4.77 7.89 -18.95
CA THR A 203 -5.57 6.96 -19.76
C THR A 203 -5.70 5.64 -19.02
N ASN A 204 -6.89 5.04 -19.03
CA ASN A 204 -7.05 3.69 -18.52
C ASN A 204 -6.42 2.69 -19.51
N ASN A 205 -5.19 2.28 -19.21
CA ASN A 205 -4.44 1.27 -19.97
C ASN A 205 -4.55 -0.14 -19.35
N LEU A 206 -5.28 -0.29 -18.24
CA LEU A 206 -5.49 -1.59 -17.58
C LEU A 206 -6.53 -2.43 -18.32
N LEU A 207 -7.42 -1.79 -19.07
CA LEU A 207 -8.48 -2.43 -19.84
C LEU A 207 -8.48 -1.99 -21.30
N PHE A 208 -8.73 -2.93 -22.20
CA PHE A 208 -9.02 -2.61 -23.59
C PHE A 208 -10.48 -2.18 -23.75
N TRP A 209 -10.77 -0.91 -23.48
CA TRP A 209 -12.14 -0.37 -23.49
C TRP A 209 -12.52 0.31 -24.81
N GLN A 210 -11.56 0.67 -25.66
CA GLN A 210 -11.80 1.40 -26.90
C GLN A 210 -12.38 0.50 -27.99
N ASN A 211 -13.28 1.05 -28.81
CA ASN A 211 -13.90 0.31 -29.90
C ASN A 211 -13.01 0.18 -31.17
N ARG A 212 -11.68 0.01 -31.02
CA ARG A 212 -10.75 -0.07 -32.17
C ARG A 212 -10.85 -1.38 -32.93
N TYR A 213 -11.20 -2.47 -32.24
CA TYR A 213 -11.32 -3.81 -32.82
C TYR A 213 -12.76 -4.33 -32.78
N GLY A 214 -13.75 -3.44 -32.66
CA GLY A 214 -15.17 -3.79 -32.60
C GLY A 214 -15.68 -4.13 -31.19
N HIS A 215 -17.01 -4.10 -31.06
CA HIS A 215 -17.73 -4.15 -29.78
C HIS A 215 -17.40 -5.42 -28.96
N ALA A 216 -17.25 -6.58 -29.63
CA ALA A 216 -16.93 -7.85 -29.00
C ALA A 216 -15.58 -7.86 -28.25
N ASN A 217 -14.64 -7.00 -28.68
CA ASN A 217 -13.30 -6.96 -28.12
C ASN A 217 -13.18 -6.04 -26.90
N ARG A 218 -14.18 -5.19 -26.63
CA ARG A 218 -14.18 -4.33 -25.44
C ARG A 218 -14.19 -5.18 -24.16
N GLU A 219 -13.37 -4.82 -23.19
CA GLU A 219 -13.25 -5.57 -21.94
C GLU A 219 -14.54 -5.51 -21.11
N HIS A 220 -15.18 -4.36 -21.10
CA HIS A 220 -16.41 -4.07 -20.35
C HIS A 220 -17.70 -4.27 -21.16
N ARG A 221 -17.67 -5.08 -22.23
CA ARG A 221 -18.82 -5.35 -23.11
C ARG A 221 -20.09 -5.70 -22.32
N ILE A 222 -19.97 -6.53 -21.29
CA ILE A 222 -21.12 -6.94 -20.46
C ILE A 222 -21.85 -5.76 -19.81
N LEU A 223 -21.14 -4.69 -19.46
CA LEU A 223 -21.73 -3.49 -18.86
C LEU A 223 -22.51 -2.69 -19.90
N LEU A 224 -21.94 -2.59 -21.11
CA LEU A 224 -22.59 -1.92 -22.25
C LEU A 224 -23.86 -2.66 -22.68
N GLU A 225 -23.83 -3.98 -22.72
CA GLU A 225 -25.01 -4.81 -23.05
C GLU A 225 -26.09 -4.71 -21.96
N ALA A 226 -25.68 -4.67 -20.69
CA ALA A 226 -26.58 -4.50 -19.56
C ALA A 226 -27.34 -3.16 -19.60
N LEU A 227 -26.78 -2.10 -20.20
CA LEU A 227 -27.52 -0.84 -20.40
C LEU A 227 -28.78 -1.02 -21.25
N HIS A 228 -28.81 -1.99 -22.16
CA HIS A 228 -29.93 -2.17 -23.10
C HIS A 228 -30.96 -3.22 -22.67
N THR A 229 -30.68 -3.98 -21.61
CA THR A 229 -31.54 -5.08 -21.16
C THR A 229 -31.91 -4.90 -19.70
N SER A 230 -33.17 -4.52 -19.40
CA SER A 230 -33.61 -4.19 -18.02
C SER A 230 -33.27 -5.26 -16.98
N ARG A 231 -33.43 -6.54 -17.33
CA ARG A 231 -33.08 -7.67 -16.43
C ARG A 231 -31.58 -7.73 -16.13
N GLN A 232 -30.74 -7.63 -17.16
CA GLN A 232 -29.29 -7.64 -16.99
C GLN A 232 -28.81 -6.38 -16.28
N ARG A 233 -29.43 -5.23 -16.58
CA ARG A 233 -29.20 -3.95 -15.89
C ARG A 233 -29.36 -4.12 -14.39
N GLN A 234 -30.52 -4.57 -13.96
CA GLN A 234 -30.84 -4.75 -12.55
C GLN A 234 -29.88 -5.74 -11.89
N GLU A 235 -29.58 -6.85 -12.55
CA GLU A 235 -28.68 -7.88 -12.01
C GLU A 235 -27.23 -7.37 -11.86
N VAL A 236 -26.67 -6.72 -12.88
CA VAL A 236 -25.31 -6.19 -12.85
C VAL A 236 -25.21 -5.04 -11.86
N GLU A 237 -26.19 -4.13 -11.80
CA GLU A 237 -26.20 -3.03 -10.83
C GLU A 237 -26.32 -3.53 -9.39
N ALA A 238 -27.09 -4.59 -9.13
CA ALA A 238 -27.15 -5.20 -7.80
C ALA A 238 -25.79 -5.78 -7.36
N LEU A 239 -25.06 -6.42 -8.29
CA LEU A 239 -23.72 -6.95 -8.02
C LEU A 239 -22.71 -5.83 -7.76
N LEU A 240 -22.73 -4.77 -8.57
CA LEU A 240 -21.85 -3.61 -8.40
C LEU A 240 -22.17 -2.85 -7.11
N PHE A 241 -23.45 -2.66 -6.79
CA PHE A 241 -23.88 -2.08 -5.52
C PHE A 241 -23.38 -2.93 -4.34
N GLY A 242 -23.57 -4.24 -4.40
CA GLY A 242 -23.06 -5.17 -3.39
C GLY A 242 -21.54 -5.10 -3.23
N LEU A 243 -20.79 -4.91 -4.32
CA LEU A 243 -19.33 -4.84 -4.30
C LEU A 243 -18.80 -3.58 -3.59
N TYR A 244 -19.43 -2.43 -3.82
CA TYR A 244 -18.92 -1.11 -3.40
C TYR A 244 -19.68 -0.47 -2.23
N ARG A 245 -20.92 -0.90 -1.95
CA ARG A 245 -21.78 -0.35 -0.88
C ARG A 245 -22.31 -1.38 0.09
N GLY A 246 -22.36 -2.65 -0.30
CA GLY A 246 -22.80 -3.73 0.56
C GLY A 246 -21.67 -4.53 1.21
N ASP A 247 -22.04 -5.46 2.08
CA ASP A 247 -21.17 -6.45 2.70
C ASP A 247 -21.28 -7.82 1.98
N ALA A 248 -21.56 -7.80 0.68
CA ALA A 248 -21.76 -9.01 -0.10
C ALA A 248 -20.43 -9.78 -0.29
N ASP A 249 -20.54 -11.11 -0.36
CA ASP A 249 -19.39 -12.01 -0.48
C ASP A 249 -18.63 -11.80 -1.79
N ASP A 250 -17.35 -11.43 -1.66
CA ASP A 250 -16.45 -11.10 -2.77
C ASP A 250 -16.31 -12.27 -3.76
N ALA A 251 -16.23 -13.51 -3.25
CA ALA A 251 -16.14 -14.70 -4.08
C ALA A 251 -17.40 -14.91 -4.93
N ALA A 252 -18.57 -14.84 -4.29
CA ALA A 252 -19.86 -14.97 -4.97
C ALA A 252 -20.07 -13.89 -6.04
N ILE A 253 -19.72 -12.62 -5.75
CA ILE A 253 -19.81 -11.53 -6.74
C ILE A 253 -18.89 -11.82 -7.93
N PHE A 254 -17.64 -12.18 -7.65
CA PHE A 254 -16.65 -12.46 -8.68
C PHE A 254 -17.14 -13.57 -9.63
N ASP A 255 -17.52 -14.72 -9.07
CA ASP A 255 -17.97 -15.87 -9.84
C ASP A 255 -19.30 -15.59 -10.56
N ARG A 256 -20.19 -14.77 -9.99
CA ARG A 256 -21.42 -14.36 -10.68
C ARG A 256 -21.12 -13.49 -11.90
N LEU A 257 -20.25 -12.48 -11.76
CA LEU A 257 -19.82 -11.65 -12.89
C LEU A 257 -19.12 -12.47 -13.97
N ALA A 258 -18.28 -13.45 -13.57
CA ALA A 258 -17.63 -14.36 -14.50
C ALA A 258 -18.65 -15.24 -15.25
N GLY A 259 -19.63 -15.80 -14.53
CA GLY A 259 -20.71 -16.62 -15.10
C GLY A 259 -21.63 -15.87 -16.07
N MET A 260 -21.73 -14.55 -15.94
CA MET A 260 -22.44 -13.66 -16.87
C MET A 260 -21.63 -13.31 -18.13
N GLY A 261 -20.42 -13.86 -18.29
CA GLY A 261 -19.53 -13.59 -19.42
C GLY A 261 -18.60 -12.39 -19.20
N GLY A 262 -18.44 -11.93 -17.95
CA GLY A 262 -17.45 -10.93 -17.58
C GLY A 262 -16.04 -11.44 -17.83
N LYS A 263 -15.22 -10.61 -18.50
CA LYS A 263 -13.81 -10.95 -18.75
C LYS A 263 -13.00 -10.83 -17.46
N TYR A 264 -11.97 -11.66 -17.33
CA TYR A 264 -11.15 -11.75 -16.12
C TYR A 264 -10.49 -10.42 -15.74
N THR A 265 -9.87 -9.78 -16.72
CA THR A 265 -9.36 -8.41 -16.75
C THR A 265 -10.35 -7.39 -16.19
N LEU A 266 -11.60 -7.38 -16.67
CA LEU A 266 -12.66 -6.47 -16.20
C LEU A 266 -12.94 -6.69 -14.71
N ILE A 267 -13.20 -7.94 -14.32
CA ILE A 267 -13.61 -8.25 -12.94
C ILE A 267 -12.47 -7.92 -11.98
N ALA A 268 -11.23 -8.30 -12.30
CA ALA A 268 -10.05 -7.95 -11.50
C ALA A 268 -9.85 -6.43 -11.37
N TYR A 269 -10.13 -5.67 -12.43
CA TYR A 269 -10.09 -4.21 -12.38
C TYR A 269 -11.14 -3.61 -11.43
N LEU A 270 -12.38 -4.12 -11.45
CA LEU A 270 -13.42 -3.68 -10.50
C LEU A 270 -13.01 -3.95 -9.04
N PHE A 271 -12.41 -5.11 -8.78
CA PHE A 271 -11.89 -5.42 -7.44
C PHE A 271 -10.69 -4.55 -7.05
N PHE A 272 -9.80 -4.24 -7.98
CA PHE A 272 -8.71 -3.27 -7.77
C PHE A 272 -9.25 -1.88 -7.39
N LEU A 273 -10.33 -1.41 -8.03
CA LEU A 273 -10.99 -0.17 -7.62
C LEU A 273 -11.53 -0.26 -6.19
N LYS A 274 -12.14 -1.39 -5.81
CA LYS A 274 -12.65 -1.60 -4.44
C LYS A 274 -11.57 -1.45 -3.38
N ASN A 275 -10.45 -2.17 -3.50
CA ASN A 275 -9.38 -2.11 -2.52
C ASN A 275 -8.03 -2.51 -3.14
N MET A 276 -7.17 -1.52 -3.39
CA MET A 276 -5.84 -1.73 -3.98
C MET A 276 -4.86 -2.45 -3.04
N ASP A 277 -5.09 -2.49 -1.73
CA ASP A 277 -4.22 -3.23 -0.82
C ASP A 277 -4.52 -4.74 -0.81
N ARG A 278 -5.67 -5.14 -1.37
CA ARG A 278 -6.14 -6.54 -1.39
C ARG A 278 -6.27 -7.13 -2.79
N TYR A 279 -6.54 -6.30 -3.79
CA TYR A 279 -6.93 -6.74 -5.12
C TYR A 279 -6.10 -6.05 -6.19
N MET A 280 -5.67 -6.82 -7.18
CA MET A 280 -4.81 -6.36 -8.28
C MET A 280 -5.46 -6.61 -9.64
N PRO A 281 -5.23 -5.74 -10.64
CA PRO A 281 -5.57 -6.03 -12.03
C PRO A 281 -4.85 -7.29 -12.51
N ILE A 282 -5.31 -7.88 -13.61
CA ILE A 282 -4.68 -9.06 -14.20
C ILE A 282 -4.66 -8.95 -15.71
N GLN A 283 -3.57 -9.41 -16.33
CA GLN A 283 -3.45 -9.49 -17.79
C GLN A 283 -2.94 -10.89 -18.16
N PRO A 284 -3.84 -11.85 -18.46
CA PRO A 284 -3.50 -13.27 -18.35
C PRO A 284 -2.26 -13.72 -19.14
N THR A 285 -2.14 -13.31 -20.42
CA THR A 285 -1.01 -13.72 -21.26
C THR A 285 0.34 -13.09 -20.88
N GLY A 286 0.34 -11.98 -20.17
CA GLY A 286 1.56 -11.36 -19.65
C GLY A 286 1.99 -12.01 -18.35
N PHE A 287 1.06 -12.16 -17.41
CA PHE A 287 1.33 -12.77 -16.11
C PHE A 287 1.78 -14.23 -16.24
N ASP A 288 1.11 -15.03 -17.08
CA ASP A 288 1.51 -16.42 -17.32
C ASP A 288 2.94 -16.52 -17.89
N ARG A 289 3.39 -15.55 -18.72
CA ARG A 289 4.79 -15.50 -19.22
C ARG A 289 5.79 -15.27 -18.09
N ALA A 290 5.48 -14.36 -17.18
CA ALA A 290 6.38 -14.07 -16.06
C ALA A 290 6.40 -15.21 -15.04
N PHE A 291 5.25 -15.84 -14.76
CA PHE A 291 5.18 -17.01 -13.90
C PHE A 291 5.95 -18.21 -14.46
N ASP A 292 5.85 -18.46 -15.77
CA ASP A 292 6.66 -19.49 -16.44
C ASP A 292 8.17 -19.24 -16.29
N MET A 293 8.62 -17.99 -16.49
CA MET A 293 10.03 -17.60 -16.25
C MET A 293 10.45 -17.87 -14.79
N MET A 294 9.57 -17.56 -13.84
CA MET A 294 9.81 -17.80 -12.41
C MET A 294 9.70 -19.27 -12.02
N GLY A 295 9.32 -20.18 -12.93
CA GLY A 295 9.07 -21.58 -12.59
C GLY A 295 7.86 -21.80 -11.68
N ILE A 296 6.91 -20.85 -11.67
CA ILE A 296 5.67 -20.93 -10.92
C ILE A 296 4.64 -21.69 -11.76
N GLU A 297 4.21 -22.86 -11.27
CA GLU A 297 3.19 -23.69 -11.91
C GLU A 297 1.78 -23.11 -11.69
N PHE A 298 1.46 -22.05 -12.43
CA PHE A 298 0.16 -21.40 -12.34
C PHE A 298 -0.22 -20.76 -13.69
N SER A 299 -1.50 -20.81 -14.04
CA SER A 299 -2.02 -20.17 -15.24
C SER A 299 -3.35 -19.47 -14.97
N THR A 300 -3.45 -18.27 -15.55
CA THR A 300 -4.61 -17.38 -15.49
C THR A 300 -5.42 -17.44 -16.78
N LEU A 301 -4.81 -17.90 -17.88
CA LEU A 301 -5.45 -17.98 -19.19
C LEU A 301 -6.66 -18.91 -19.18
N ARG A 302 -7.84 -18.36 -19.52
CA ARG A 302 -9.13 -19.08 -19.55
C ARG A 302 -9.53 -19.69 -18.20
N LYS A 303 -9.03 -19.14 -17.09
CA LYS A 303 -9.34 -19.58 -15.71
C LYS A 303 -10.02 -18.48 -14.90
N CYS A 304 -10.98 -17.76 -15.49
CA CYS A 304 -11.72 -16.69 -14.80
C CYS A 304 -12.63 -17.28 -13.72
N SER A 305 -12.18 -17.26 -12.47
CA SER A 305 -12.95 -17.63 -11.28
C SER A 305 -12.31 -17.02 -10.03
N TRP A 306 -13.07 -16.94 -8.95
CA TRP A 306 -12.56 -16.47 -7.66
C TRP A 306 -11.37 -17.31 -7.19
N GLY A 307 -11.46 -18.64 -7.25
CA GLY A 307 -10.39 -19.53 -6.76
C GLY A 307 -9.08 -19.35 -7.52
N ASN A 308 -9.12 -19.10 -8.83
CA ASN A 308 -7.91 -18.77 -9.60
C ASN A 308 -7.41 -17.37 -9.23
N TYR A 309 -8.31 -16.39 -9.10
CA TYR A 309 -7.95 -15.01 -8.78
C TYR A 309 -7.32 -14.87 -7.38
N SER A 310 -7.87 -15.56 -6.37
CA SER A 310 -7.30 -15.59 -5.03
C SER A 310 -5.93 -16.24 -5.00
N THR A 311 -5.71 -17.29 -5.82
CA THR A 311 -4.39 -17.92 -5.96
C THR A 311 -3.39 -16.96 -6.63
N TYR A 312 -3.82 -16.24 -7.66
CA TYR A 312 -3.04 -15.18 -8.29
C TYR A 312 -2.60 -14.11 -7.28
N LEU A 313 -3.53 -13.61 -6.45
CA LEU A 313 -3.22 -12.62 -5.41
C LEU A 313 -2.26 -13.18 -4.35
N ALA A 314 -2.44 -14.43 -3.94
CA ALA A 314 -1.54 -15.09 -3.00
C ALA A 314 -0.12 -15.24 -3.57
N ILE A 315 0.03 -15.51 -4.87
CA ILE A 315 1.33 -15.51 -5.54
C ILE A 315 1.96 -14.12 -5.44
N LEU A 316 1.24 -13.06 -5.80
CA LEU A 316 1.78 -11.69 -5.71
C LEU A 316 2.20 -11.31 -4.29
N ASP A 317 1.39 -11.67 -3.29
CA ASP A 317 1.70 -11.39 -1.89
C ASP A 317 2.96 -12.15 -1.44
N SER A 318 3.13 -13.40 -1.87
CA SER A 318 4.33 -14.20 -1.58
C SER A 318 5.62 -13.63 -2.18
N LEU A 319 5.53 -12.85 -3.27
CA LEU A 319 6.69 -12.20 -3.89
C LEU A 319 7.17 -10.97 -3.10
N ARG A 320 6.30 -10.34 -2.28
CA ARG A 320 6.64 -9.10 -1.55
C ARG A 320 7.91 -9.24 -0.69
N PRO A 321 8.05 -10.23 0.21
CA PRO A 321 9.25 -10.37 1.02
C PRO A 321 10.50 -10.69 0.17
N LEU A 322 10.33 -11.45 -0.92
CA LEU A 322 11.43 -11.79 -1.82
C LEU A 322 11.96 -10.56 -2.56
N ILE A 323 11.06 -9.74 -3.10
CA ILE A 323 11.40 -8.46 -3.73
C ILE A 323 12.06 -7.53 -2.72
N ALA A 324 11.48 -7.39 -1.52
CA ALA A 324 12.02 -6.52 -0.47
C ALA A 324 13.47 -6.88 -0.12
N GLN A 325 13.75 -8.18 0.01
CA GLN A 325 15.09 -8.68 0.31
C GLN A 325 16.09 -8.37 -0.81
N GLU A 326 15.79 -8.73 -2.05
CA GLU A 326 16.74 -8.56 -3.18
C GLU A 326 16.91 -7.10 -3.58
N ALA A 327 15.84 -6.30 -3.53
CA ALA A 327 15.88 -4.86 -3.82
C ALA A 327 16.37 -4.00 -2.63
N LYS A 328 16.55 -4.60 -1.44
CA LYS A 328 16.89 -3.89 -0.18
C LYS A 328 15.89 -2.78 0.17
N LEU A 329 14.60 -3.05 -0.05
CA LEU A 329 13.52 -2.13 0.27
C LEU A 329 12.97 -2.42 1.67
N ALA A 330 12.66 -1.37 2.44
CA ALA A 330 12.09 -1.50 3.78
C ALA A 330 10.68 -2.13 3.76
N SER A 331 9.92 -1.86 2.71
CA SER A 331 8.60 -2.46 2.50
C SER A 331 8.29 -2.53 1.01
N VAL A 332 7.42 -3.48 0.65
CA VAL A 332 6.90 -3.68 -0.72
C VAL A 332 5.40 -3.83 -0.60
N GLN A 333 4.64 -3.01 -1.31
CA GLN A 333 3.18 -3.06 -1.36
C GLN A 333 2.70 -4.16 -2.33
N LEU A 334 1.41 -4.51 -2.29
CA LEU A 334 0.88 -5.50 -3.24
C LEU A 334 0.95 -4.99 -4.69
N VAL A 335 0.74 -3.68 -4.89
CA VAL A 335 0.89 -3.02 -6.19
C VAL A 335 2.31 -3.11 -6.74
N ASP A 336 3.33 -3.06 -5.88
CA ASP A 336 4.72 -3.20 -6.27
C ASP A 336 5.03 -4.61 -6.78
N SER A 337 4.53 -5.65 -6.08
CA SER A 337 4.63 -7.03 -6.57
C SER A 337 3.95 -7.21 -7.93
N HIS A 338 2.74 -6.67 -8.09
CA HIS A 338 2.06 -6.65 -9.38
C HIS A 338 2.93 -5.97 -10.44
N SER A 339 3.49 -4.81 -10.12
CA SER A 339 4.34 -4.02 -11.01
C SER A 339 5.61 -4.74 -11.41
N PHE A 340 6.28 -5.42 -10.49
CA PHE A 340 7.43 -6.27 -10.78
C PHE A 340 7.10 -7.33 -11.84
N VAL A 341 6.03 -8.09 -11.62
CA VAL A 341 5.60 -9.17 -12.54
C VAL A 341 5.22 -8.59 -13.91
N TRP A 342 4.50 -7.46 -13.94
CA TRP A 342 4.11 -6.79 -15.17
C TRP A 342 5.30 -6.26 -15.97
N ILE A 343 6.25 -5.58 -15.31
CA ILE A 343 7.47 -5.07 -15.94
C ILE A 343 8.28 -6.24 -16.50
N LEU A 344 8.48 -7.30 -15.71
CA LEU A 344 9.21 -8.50 -16.14
C LEU A 344 8.55 -9.13 -17.38
N ALA A 345 7.23 -9.38 -17.33
CA ALA A 345 6.48 -9.92 -18.47
C ALA A 345 6.61 -9.07 -19.74
N SER A 346 6.61 -7.75 -19.58
CA SER A 346 6.69 -6.77 -20.65
C SER A 346 8.10 -6.70 -21.25
N LEU A 347 9.14 -6.75 -20.42
CA LEU A 347 10.53 -6.76 -20.85
C LEU A 347 10.87 -8.08 -21.56
N LEU A 348 10.44 -9.23 -21.03
CA LEU A 348 10.60 -10.53 -21.71
C LEU A 348 9.94 -10.54 -23.09
N LYS A 349 8.74 -9.96 -23.21
CA LYS A 349 8.06 -9.83 -24.51
C LYS A 349 8.85 -8.96 -25.49
N ARG A 350 9.36 -7.82 -25.03
CA ARG A 350 10.14 -6.88 -25.85
C ARG A 350 11.47 -7.49 -26.27
N GLU A 351 12.15 -8.19 -25.37
CA GLU A 351 13.38 -8.93 -25.64
C GLU A 351 13.17 -9.99 -26.72
N ALA A 352 12.14 -10.85 -26.57
CA ALA A 352 11.81 -11.86 -27.57
C ALA A 352 11.49 -11.26 -28.96
N ALA A 353 11.03 -10.01 -29.00
CA ALA A 353 10.77 -9.28 -30.24
C ALA A 353 12.00 -8.51 -30.79
N GLY A 354 13.16 -8.57 -30.13
CA GLY A 354 14.35 -7.80 -30.49
C GLY A 354 14.21 -6.28 -30.27
N GLN A 355 13.34 -5.87 -29.36
CA GLN A 355 12.93 -4.47 -29.11
C GLN A 355 13.27 -3.99 -27.69
N LEU A 356 14.27 -4.61 -27.06
CA LEU A 356 14.65 -4.28 -25.70
C LEU A 356 15.33 -2.91 -25.65
N THR A 357 16.30 -2.65 -26.52
CA THR A 357 16.94 -1.34 -26.66
C THR A 357 16.02 -0.32 -27.32
N VAL A 358 16.16 0.95 -26.93
CA VAL A 358 15.43 2.06 -27.56
C VAL A 358 16.17 2.41 -28.85
N SER A 359 15.59 2.10 -30.00
CA SER A 359 16.10 2.55 -31.30
C SER A 359 15.94 4.06 -31.44
N SER A 360 16.94 4.77 -31.95
CA SER A 360 16.94 6.23 -32.19
C SER A 360 15.82 6.75 -33.11
N ASP A 361 15.15 5.86 -33.86
CA ASP A 361 14.34 6.24 -35.02
C ASP A 361 12.81 6.15 -34.80
N LYS A 362 12.34 5.96 -33.56
CA LYS A 362 10.89 5.99 -33.24
C LYS A 362 10.58 7.04 -32.18
N PRO A 363 9.38 7.68 -32.21
CA PRO A 363 9.00 8.64 -31.19
C PRO A 363 9.01 7.92 -29.85
N SER A 364 9.95 8.31 -28.99
CA SER A 364 10.31 7.56 -27.80
C SER A 364 9.18 7.56 -26.77
N ASP A 365 8.92 6.42 -26.12
CA ASP A 365 8.68 6.42 -24.66
C ASP A 365 9.81 7.31 -24.11
N GLY A 366 9.51 8.53 -23.66
CA GLY A 366 10.51 9.55 -23.33
C GLY A 366 11.66 8.99 -22.50
N ARG A 367 12.86 9.58 -22.63
CA ARG A 367 14.05 9.16 -21.86
C ARG A 367 13.67 8.99 -20.39
N VAL A 368 13.77 7.76 -19.89
CA VAL A 368 13.52 7.44 -18.49
C VAL A 368 14.69 7.98 -17.69
N LEU A 369 14.46 9.04 -16.92
CA LEU A 369 15.47 9.67 -16.08
C LEU A 369 15.33 9.17 -14.64
N GLY A 370 16.40 8.64 -14.07
CA GLY A 370 16.44 8.34 -12.63
C GLY A 370 16.47 9.61 -11.76
N SER A 371 16.17 9.49 -10.47
CA SER A 371 16.21 10.55 -9.45
C SER A 371 17.55 11.28 -9.43
N ARG A 372 18.66 10.55 -9.55
CA ARG A 372 20.01 11.11 -9.66
C ARG A 372 20.18 11.98 -10.92
N GLU A 373 19.71 11.52 -12.08
CA GLU A 373 19.80 12.30 -13.32
C GLU A 373 18.90 13.54 -13.28
N ARG A 374 17.69 13.42 -12.72
CA ARG A 374 16.80 14.56 -12.46
C ARG A 374 17.47 15.60 -11.57
N SER A 375 18.17 15.16 -10.53
CA SER A 375 18.95 16.03 -9.65
C SER A 375 20.11 16.70 -10.37
N ILE A 376 20.84 15.97 -11.23
CA ILE A 376 21.89 16.55 -12.09
C ILE A 376 21.33 17.63 -13.02
N ILE A 377 20.19 17.38 -13.65
CA ILE A 377 19.54 18.36 -14.54
C ILE A 377 19.09 19.59 -13.75
N ALA A 378 18.52 19.41 -12.56
CA ALA A 378 18.12 20.51 -11.69
C ALA A 378 19.34 21.35 -11.25
N MET A 379 20.43 20.70 -10.82
CA MET A 379 21.68 21.38 -10.48
C MET A 379 22.25 22.14 -11.68
N ARG A 380 22.28 21.54 -12.87
CA ARG A 380 22.69 22.20 -14.12
C ARG A 380 21.83 23.44 -14.39
N GLY A 381 20.50 23.32 -14.29
CA GLY A 381 19.58 24.43 -14.46
C GLY A 381 19.81 25.56 -13.45
N SER A 382 20.10 25.22 -12.19
CA SER A 382 20.47 26.20 -11.16
C SER A 382 21.77 26.94 -11.52
N VAL A 383 22.78 26.23 -12.02
CA VAL A 383 24.04 26.83 -12.50
C VAL A 383 23.78 27.74 -13.70
N GLU A 384 23.04 27.26 -14.71
CA GLU A 384 22.70 28.05 -15.89
C GLU A 384 21.94 29.34 -15.53
N ASN A 385 20.97 29.25 -14.60
CA ASN A 385 20.23 30.41 -14.10
C ASN A 385 21.13 31.38 -13.34
N THR A 386 22.02 30.86 -12.49
CA THR A 386 22.98 31.67 -11.73
C THR A 386 23.93 32.40 -12.69
N VAL A 387 24.50 31.71 -13.69
CA VAL A 387 25.39 32.31 -14.69
C VAL A 387 24.67 33.40 -15.50
N LYS A 388 23.41 33.17 -15.89
CA LYS A 388 22.60 34.20 -16.57
C LYS A 388 22.33 35.42 -15.69
N GLY A 389 22.06 35.21 -14.39
CA GLY A 389 21.71 36.26 -13.44
C GLY A 389 22.90 36.99 -12.80
N SER A 390 24.08 36.38 -12.76
CA SER A 390 25.31 36.94 -12.17
C SER A 390 26.27 37.48 -13.23
N ASN A 391 25.73 38.19 -14.23
CA ASN A 391 26.45 38.76 -15.38
C ASN A 391 27.09 40.13 -15.09
N GLY A 392 27.29 40.49 -13.82
CA GLY A 392 27.82 41.78 -13.40
C GLY A 392 26.79 42.92 -13.33
N GLN A 393 25.49 42.62 -13.45
CA GLN A 393 24.44 43.62 -13.24
C GLN A 393 24.41 44.18 -11.82
N VAL A 394 24.13 45.47 -11.71
CA VAL A 394 23.82 46.11 -10.42
C VAL A 394 22.34 45.90 -10.16
N VAL A 395 22.02 45.19 -9.08
CA VAL A 395 20.64 44.91 -8.67
C VAL A 395 20.29 45.81 -7.49
N GLU A 396 19.30 46.69 -7.67
CA GLU A 396 18.69 47.41 -6.55
C GLU A 396 17.90 46.42 -5.70
N ARG A 397 18.37 46.18 -4.46
CA ARG A 397 17.70 45.27 -3.53
C ARG A 397 16.84 46.08 -2.57
N LEU A 398 15.55 45.76 -2.49
CA LEU A 398 14.70 46.21 -1.39
C LEU A 398 15.22 45.58 -0.09
N VAL A 399 15.73 46.43 0.81
CA VAL A 399 16.16 46.02 2.14
C VAL A 399 14.92 45.87 3.01
N LYS A 400 14.72 44.69 3.62
CA LYS A 400 13.60 44.45 4.55
C LYS A 400 13.62 45.50 5.67
N ASN A 401 12.49 46.14 5.95
CA ASN A 401 12.37 47.03 7.10
C ASN A 401 12.50 46.21 8.39
N LYS A 402 13.52 46.52 9.20
CA LYS A 402 13.77 45.86 10.48
C LYS A 402 13.66 46.90 11.59
N GLU A 403 12.52 46.92 12.25
CA GLU A 403 12.29 47.79 13.41
C GLU A 403 12.84 47.15 14.68
N LEU A 404 13.36 47.99 15.57
CA LEU A 404 13.61 47.64 16.96
C LEU A 404 12.39 48.06 17.77
N ARG A 405 11.59 47.10 18.23
CA ARG A 405 10.32 47.34 18.94
C ARG A 405 10.49 47.28 20.46
N MET A 406 11.61 47.82 20.92
CA MET A 406 11.97 47.99 22.33
C MET A 406 13.02 49.11 22.43
N SER A 407 13.19 49.67 23.62
CA SER A 407 14.29 50.61 23.88
C SER A 407 15.65 49.90 23.85
N LEU A 408 16.73 50.67 23.70
CA LEU A 408 18.10 50.12 23.76
C LEU A 408 18.41 49.49 25.13
N TYR A 409 17.87 50.07 26.21
CA TYR A 409 18.01 49.51 27.56
C TYR A 409 17.28 48.17 27.69
N GLU A 410 16.04 48.08 27.20
CA GLU A 410 15.29 46.82 27.18
C GLU A 410 15.97 45.76 26.31
N LEU A 411 16.59 46.17 25.20
CA LEU A 411 17.38 45.27 24.35
C LEU A 411 18.59 44.70 25.10
N GLU A 412 19.37 45.55 25.77
CA GLU A 412 20.53 45.10 26.56
C GLU A 412 20.13 44.14 27.68
N VAL A 413 19.07 44.47 28.43
CA VAL A 413 18.51 43.59 29.47
C VAL A 413 18.00 42.27 28.88
N THR A 414 17.37 42.30 27.70
CA THR A 414 16.89 41.11 27.01
C THR A 414 18.05 40.22 26.55
N ILE A 415 19.11 40.80 25.98
CA ILE A 415 20.30 40.05 25.55
C ILE A 415 21.00 39.40 26.75
N ALA A 416 21.20 40.16 27.84
CA ALA A 416 21.81 39.62 29.06
C ALA A 416 20.97 38.46 29.64
N ARG A 417 19.65 38.63 29.72
CA ARG A 417 18.74 37.58 30.16
C ARG A 417 18.78 36.34 29.27
N LEU A 418 18.88 36.51 27.95
CA LEU A 418 19.00 35.38 27.02
C LEU A 418 20.32 34.63 27.22
N LEU A 419 21.44 35.34 27.39
CA LEU A 419 22.73 34.72 27.71
C LEU A 419 22.66 33.91 29.01
N ASP A 420 22.02 34.45 30.05
CA ASP A 420 21.85 33.76 31.33
C ASP A 420 20.97 32.50 31.21
N ILE A 421 19.78 32.62 30.59
CA ILE A 421 18.86 31.48 30.42
C ILE A 421 19.46 30.39 29.53
N GLN A 422 20.26 30.78 28.53
CA GLN A 422 20.97 29.85 27.65
C GLN A 422 22.29 29.34 28.26
N ASN A 423 22.62 29.72 29.49
CA ASN A 423 23.86 29.34 30.18
C ASN A 423 25.13 29.63 29.36
N ASN A 424 25.17 30.77 28.69
CA ASN A 424 26.24 31.17 27.77
C ASN A 424 26.52 30.14 26.65
N CYS A 425 25.48 29.45 26.19
CA CYS A 425 25.54 28.55 25.04
C CYS A 425 24.69 29.05 23.86
N CYS A 426 25.12 28.71 22.66
CA CYS A 426 24.35 28.92 21.43
C CYS A 426 23.02 28.18 21.50
N ALA A 427 21.91 28.89 21.26
CA ALA A 427 20.57 28.31 21.34
C ALA A 427 20.35 27.11 20.39
N LEU A 428 20.92 27.17 19.18
CA LEU A 428 20.72 26.13 18.15
C LEU A 428 21.71 24.97 18.22
N THR A 429 22.89 25.19 18.81
CA THR A 429 23.94 24.16 18.83
C THR A 429 24.34 23.68 20.22
N GLY A 430 24.08 24.45 21.27
CA GLY A 430 24.58 24.18 22.62
C GLY A 430 26.08 24.45 22.80
N ILE A 431 26.78 24.99 21.79
CA ILE A 431 28.20 25.33 21.89
C ILE A 431 28.36 26.53 22.83
N HIS A 432 29.32 26.46 23.75
CA HIS A 432 29.66 27.58 24.63
C HIS A 432 30.22 28.77 23.85
N PHE A 433 29.73 29.97 24.15
CA PHE A 433 30.23 31.20 23.57
C PHE A 433 31.65 31.52 24.02
N GLN A 434 32.40 32.17 23.13
CA GLN A 434 33.56 32.95 23.50
C GLN A 434 33.15 34.42 23.53
N PHE A 435 33.48 35.15 24.59
CA PHE A 435 33.16 36.57 24.69
C PHE A 435 34.33 37.43 24.22
N HIS A 436 34.05 38.68 23.84
CA HIS A 436 35.08 39.61 23.40
C HIS A 436 36.18 39.79 24.47
N GLY A 437 37.42 39.57 24.06
CA GLY A 437 38.61 39.64 24.92
C GLY A 437 39.54 38.43 24.69
N GLY A 438 40.86 38.63 24.81
CA GLY A 438 41.85 37.56 24.60
C GLY A 438 41.92 37.03 23.15
N GLU A 439 42.23 35.74 22.99
CA GLU A 439 42.30 35.00 21.70
C GLU A 439 40.96 34.36 21.30
N ALA A 440 39.85 35.11 21.39
CA ALA A 440 38.53 34.59 21.04
C ALA A 440 38.37 34.37 19.52
N ASP A 441 37.88 33.19 19.11
CA ASP A 441 37.50 32.89 17.73
C ASP A 441 36.22 33.64 17.36
N GLN A 442 36.32 34.46 16.31
CA GLN A 442 35.22 35.27 15.80
C GLN A 442 33.96 34.43 15.50
N ASN A 443 34.12 33.19 15.02
CA ASN A 443 33.01 32.31 14.71
C ASN A 443 32.19 31.94 15.95
N LEU A 444 32.84 31.85 17.11
CA LEU A 444 32.24 31.42 18.39
C LEU A 444 31.75 32.57 19.26
N LEU A 445 31.90 33.82 18.78
CA LEU A 445 31.32 34.98 19.44
C LEU A 445 29.78 34.89 19.44
N PRO A 446 29.12 35.40 20.50
CA PRO A 446 27.67 35.50 20.53
C PRO A 446 27.18 36.49 19.47
N SER A 447 26.06 36.15 18.84
CA SER A 447 25.38 36.93 17.82
C SER A 447 23.88 36.89 18.08
N LEU A 448 23.21 38.04 17.98
CA LEU A 448 21.77 38.12 18.16
C LEU A 448 21.06 37.71 16.85
N ASP A 449 20.31 36.62 16.91
CA ASP A 449 19.52 36.08 15.81
C ASP A 449 18.03 36.31 16.04
N ARG A 450 17.29 36.46 14.93
CA ARG A 450 15.82 36.48 14.95
C ARG A 450 15.33 35.08 14.64
N ILE A 451 14.49 34.52 15.52
CA ILE A 451 13.92 33.19 15.33
C ILE A 451 13.14 33.16 14.01
N ASP A 452 12.19 34.08 13.85
CA ASP A 452 11.58 34.41 12.56
C ASP A 452 12.36 35.55 11.87
N SER A 453 13.06 35.18 10.79
CA SER A 453 13.84 36.08 9.94
C SER A 453 13.00 37.13 9.19
N ASN A 454 11.69 36.91 9.05
CA ASN A 454 10.73 37.87 8.49
C ASN A 454 10.14 38.83 9.54
N GLY A 455 10.25 38.50 10.83
CA GLY A 455 9.85 39.35 11.95
C GLY A 455 10.85 40.46 12.29
N HIS A 456 10.53 41.21 13.35
CA HIS A 456 11.31 42.35 13.84
C HIS A 456 12.18 41.99 15.05
N TYR A 457 13.01 42.93 15.52
CA TYR A 457 13.72 42.77 16.80
C TYR A 457 12.76 43.13 17.94
N GLU A 458 12.11 42.11 18.49
CA GLU A 458 11.11 42.22 19.53
C GLU A 458 11.21 41.07 20.54
N VAL A 459 10.68 41.30 21.74
CA VAL A 459 10.71 40.29 22.82
C VAL A 459 9.96 39.04 22.35
N GLY A 460 10.58 37.88 22.49
CA GLY A 460 10.02 36.59 22.05
C GLY A 460 10.45 36.14 20.65
N ASN A 461 11.02 37.03 19.82
CA ASN A 461 11.57 36.69 18.50
C ASN A 461 13.12 36.68 18.47
N LEU A 462 13.78 36.71 19.62
CA LEU A 462 15.23 36.82 19.73
C LEU A 462 15.84 35.61 20.44
N GLN A 463 17.01 35.20 19.96
CA GLN A 463 17.87 34.20 20.59
C GLN A 463 19.33 34.57 20.37
N VAL A 464 20.23 34.07 21.21
CA VAL A 464 21.68 34.25 21.01
C VAL A 464 22.28 32.98 20.42
N VAL A 465 23.01 33.10 19.33
CA VAL A 465 23.68 31.99 18.63
C VAL A 465 25.14 32.34 18.34
N CYS A 466 25.97 31.36 17.98
CA CYS A 466 27.33 31.66 17.51
C CYS A 466 27.27 32.43 16.18
N GLN A 467 28.24 33.32 15.90
CA GLN A 467 28.27 34.10 14.66
C GLN A 467 28.22 33.23 13.40
N PHE A 468 28.95 32.11 13.35
CA PHE A 468 28.92 31.22 12.18
C PHE A 468 27.55 30.56 11.99
N ILE A 469 26.82 30.31 13.09
CA ILE A 469 25.47 29.73 13.06
C ILE A 469 24.45 30.74 12.55
N ASN A 470 24.54 32.00 12.99
CA ASN A 470 23.70 33.08 12.45
C ASN A 470 23.92 33.24 10.93
N PHE A 471 25.19 33.15 10.50
CA PHE A 471 25.55 33.19 9.08
C PHE A 471 24.99 32.00 8.28
N TRP A 472 25.09 30.77 8.80
CA TRP A 472 24.56 29.57 8.14
C TRP A 472 23.04 29.54 8.06
N LYS A 473 22.35 29.94 9.14
CA LYS A 473 20.89 30.05 9.14
C LYS A 473 20.41 31.15 8.18
N SER A 474 21.11 32.29 8.12
CA SER A 474 20.76 33.42 7.26
C SER A 474 19.29 33.84 7.45
N ASP A 475 18.45 33.67 6.42
CA ASP A 475 17.02 33.94 6.43
C ASP A 475 16.17 32.66 6.40
N GLY A 476 16.80 31.50 6.58
CA GLY A 476 16.14 30.21 6.68
C GLY A 476 15.27 30.08 7.93
N ASP A 477 14.34 29.13 7.85
CA ASP A 477 13.44 28.77 8.95
C ASP A 477 14.22 28.15 10.12
N ASN A 478 13.87 28.56 11.35
CA ASN A 478 14.62 28.20 12.54
C ASN A 478 14.50 26.71 12.91
N GLU A 479 13.29 26.15 12.81
CA GLU A 479 13.03 24.75 13.18
C GLU A 479 13.64 23.81 12.16
N MET A 480 13.45 24.09 10.88
CA MET A 480 14.06 23.33 9.78
C MET A 480 15.58 23.33 9.88
N PHE A 481 16.19 24.49 10.17
CA PHE A 481 17.64 24.58 10.33
C PHE A 481 18.15 23.76 11.52
N ALA A 482 17.43 23.74 12.65
CA ALA A 482 17.77 22.92 13.80
C ALA A 482 17.70 21.41 13.48
N GLN A 483 16.70 20.96 12.72
CA GLN A 483 16.60 19.57 12.23
C GLN A 483 17.80 19.20 11.33
N LEU A 484 18.14 20.05 10.37
CA LEU A 484 19.31 19.83 9.51
C LEU A 484 20.62 19.73 10.30
N LEU A 485 20.77 20.48 11.40
CA LEU A 485 21.92 20.36 12.30
C LEU A 485 21.97 18.99 13.02
N MET A 486 20.83 18.37 13.33
CA MET A 486 20.81 17.02 13.93
C MET A 486 21.34 15.97 12.94
N LEU A 487 21.00 16.11 11.66
CA LEU A 487 21.57 15.27 10.59
C LEU A 487 23.09 15.43 10.49
N VAL A 488 23.60 16.68 10.53
CA VAL A 488 25.04 16.96 10.51
C VAL A 488 25.77 16.34 11.71
N ARG A 489 25.10 16.22 12.86
CA ARG A 489 25.63 15.61 14.10
C ARG A 489 25.56 14.08 14.10
N GLY A 490 24.91 13.47 13.10
CA GLY A 490 24.65 12.03 13.07
C GLY A 490 23.67 11.56 14.16
N GLN A 491 22.80 12.45 14.64
CA GLN A 491 21.83 12.15 15.70
C GLN A 491 20.45 11.74 15.16
N GLU A 492 20.23 11.87 13.85
CA GLU A 492 19.06 11.38 13.11
C GLU A 492 19.52 10.57 11.89
N ALA A 493 18.83 9.46 11.61
CA ALA A 493 19.01 8.70 10.37
C ALA A 493 18.02 9.22 9.31
N ILE A 494 18.49 9.36 8.06
CA ILE A 494 17.65 9.68 6.89
C ILE A 494 16.79 8.47 6.53
#